data_AF-A0AAW2GNC6-F1
#
_entry.id   AF-A0AAW2GNC6-F1
#
_cell.length_a   1.000
_cell.length_b   1.000
_cell.length_c   1.000
_cell.angle_alpha   90.00
_cell.angle_beta   90.00
_cell.angle_gamma   90.00
#
_symmetry.space_group_name_H-M   'P 1'
#
loop_
_entity.id
_entity.type
_entity.pdbx_description
1 polymer ?
#
loop_
_entity_poly.entity_id
_entity_poly.type
_entity_poly.pdbx_seq_one_letter_code
_entity_poly.pdbx_strand_id
1 'polypeptide(L)'
;MNIVCVICSDLLVPSDDVFHTPCGHVFHHACLLQWIERSHTCPQCRQRTTESKIHRIYFNFSNNESILEDPVSLQTRIDSLNFQLKLKQKDVDDLKGENEKLGKQTSGLRHEVRKIENKIVSKDSVIFALNDQIKFFKQECSDMKNYKEENIQLKKELENLKCIRSLVDESVSKLDSIIMETSDTFKLKTYIAVLKRYLLFLIYIILNIYCKIFL
;
A
#
# COMPACT_ATOMS: atom_id res chain seq x y z
N MET A 1 -6.34 68.20 6.33
CA MET A 1 -7.19 67.89 5.15
C MET A 1 -7.19 66.39 4.96
N ASN A 2 -8.35 65.75 4.74
CA ASN A 2 -8.44 64.30 4.56
C ASN A 2 -8.65 63.97 3.09
N ILE A 3 -7.65 63.34 2.45
CA ILE A 3 -7.75 62.87 1.07
C ILE A 3 -7.98 61.35 1.13
N VAL A 4 -8.98 60.86 0.40
CA VAL A 4 -9.39 59.45 0.41
C VAL A 4 -9.22 58.86 -0.98
N CYS A 5 -8.71 57.63 -1.05
CA CYS A 5 -8.71 56.90 -2.31
C CYS A 5 -10.11 56.33 -2.56
N VAL A 6 -10.79 56.78 -3.61
CA VAL A 6 -12.16 56.32 -3.93
C VAL A 6 -12.25 54.85 -4.39
N ILE A 7 -11.11 54.17 -4.58
CA ILE A 7 -11.07 52.76 -4.98
C ILE A 7 -11.19 51.85 -3.75
N CYS A 8 -10.37 52.07 -2.72
CA CYS A 8 -10.40 51.29 -1.47
C CYS A 8 -11.18 51.96 -0.34
N SER A 9 -11.54 53.23 -0.48
CA SER A 9 -12.17 54.08 0.56
C SER A 9 -11.29 54.38 1.78
N ASP A 10 -9.99 54.12 1.71
CA ASP A 10 -9.03 54.44 2.78
C ASP A 10 -8.39 55.83 2.61
N LEU A 11 -7.93 56.39 3.74
CA LEU A 11 -7.19 57.65 3.78
C LEU A 11 -5.83 57.50 3.09
N LEU A 12 -5.46 58.50 2.28
CA LEU A 12 -4.10 58.65 1.77
C LEU A 12 -3.23 59.25 2.86
N VAL A 13 -2.25 58.50 3.38
CA VAL A 13 -1.32 58.97 4.40
C VAL A 13 0.03 59.39 3.79
N PRO A 14 0.83 60.24 4.47
CA PRO A 14 2.14 60.69 3.99
C PRO A 14 3.12 59.57 3.59
N SER A 15 3.01 58.41 4.23
CA SER A 15 3.86 57.24 3.98
C SER A 15 3.44 56.43 2.75
N ASP A 16 2.28 56.71 2.16
CA ASP A 16 1.75 55.94 1.03
C ASP A 16 2.42 56.32 -0.29
N ASP A 17 2.49 55.34 -1.19
CA ASP A 17 2.82 55.60 -2.59
C ASP A 17 1.59 56.19 -3.30
N VAL A 18 1.53 57.51 -3.34
CA VAL A 18 0.40 58.26 -3.89
C VAL A 18 0.68 58.72 -5.32
N PHE A 19 -0.22 58.42 -6.25
CA PHE A 19 -0.07 58.72 -7.67
C PHE A 19 -1.25 59.53 -8.20
N HIS A 20 -0.97 60.42 -9.14
CA HIS A 20 -2.00 61.17 -9.85
C HIS A 20 -2.10 60.79 -11.31
N THR A 21 -3.29 60.97 -11.85
CA THR A 21 -3.62 60.82 -13.27
C THR A 21 -3.43 62.16 -14.02
N PRO A 22 -3.40 62.17 -15.36
CA PRO A 22 -3.28 63.41 -16.15
C PRO A 22 -4.40 64.43 -15.93
N CYS A 23 -5.54 63.99 -15.40
CA CYS A 23 -6.66 64.86 -15.04
C CYS A 23 -6.55 65.45 -13.62
N GLY A 24 -5.52 65.07 -12.86
CA GLY A 24 -5.24 65.59 -11.52
C GLY A 24 -5.83 64.79 -10.36
N HIS A 25 -6.65 63.76 -10.60
CA HIS A 25 -7.16 62.91 -9.52
C HIS A 25 -6.08 61.96 -8.98
N VAL A 26 -6.15 61.70 -7.67
CA VAL A 26 -5.09 61.08 -6.86
C VAL A 26 -5.58 59.80 -6.18
N PHE A 27 -4.73 58.77 -6.15
CA PHE A 27 -5.06 57.43 -5.64
C PHE A 27 -3.80 56.74 -5.07
N HIS A 28 -3.96 55.67 -4.29
CA HIS A 28 -2.85 54.75 -4.01
C HIS A 28 -2.32 54.15 -5.31
N HIS A 29 -1.00 53.99 -5.43
CA HIS A 29 -0.35 53.38 -6.59
C HIS A 29 -1.00 52.03 -6.94
N ALA A 30 -1.06 51.13 -5.97
CA ALA A 30 -1.55 49.77 -6.17
C ALA A 30 -3.00 49.76 -6.68
N CYS A 31 -3.86 50.60 -6.10
CA CYS A 31 -5.25 50.73 -6.51
C CYS A 31 -5.38 51.28 -7.93
N LEU A 32 -4.61 52.32 -8.25
CA LEU A 32 -4.65 52.96 -9.57
C LEU A 32 -4.13 52.03 -10.68
N LEU A 33 -3.04 51.31 -10.40
CA LEU A 33 -2.43 50.39 -11.36
C LEU A 33 -3.41 49.28 -11.76
N GLN A 34 -4.02 48.61 -10.76
CA GLN A 34 -5.03 47.56 -10.98
C GLN A 34 -6.24 48.07 -11.79
N TRP A 35 -6.63 49.33 -11.59
CA TRP A 35 -7.73 49.94 -12.33
C TRP A 35 -7.38 50.22 -13.80
N ILE A 36 -6.17 50.73 -14.04
CA ILE A 36 -5.69 51.09 -15.38
C ILE A 36 -5.47 49.85 -16.25
N GLU A 37 -4.99 48.74 -15.67
CA GLU A 37 -4.86 47.45 -16.38
C GLU A 37 -6.18 47.00 -17.02
N ARG A 38 -7.32 47.34 -16.40
CA ARG A 38 -8.64 46.88 -16.86
C ARG A 38 -9.34 47.89 -17.77
N SER A 39 -9.25 49.18 -17.45
CA SER A 39 -10.13 50.20 -18.04
C SER A 39 -9.41 51.32 -18.78
N HIS A 40 -8.09 51.47 -18.61
CA HIS A 40 -7.30 52.57 -19.17
C HIS A 40 -7.93 53.98 -19.02
N THR A 41 -8.63 54.21 -17.92
CA THR A 41 -9.31 55.48 -17.62
C THR A 41 -9.13 55.86 -16.16
N CYS A 42 -9.28 57.16 -15.85
CA CYS A 42 -9.31 57.65 -14.48
C CYS A 42 -10.55 57.09 -13.75
N PRO A 43 -10.40 56.50 -12.55
CA PRO A 43 -11.53 55.98 -11.77
C PRO A 43 -12.61 57.03 -11.44
N GLN A 44 -12.23 58.31 -11.32
CA GLN A 44 -13.14 59.38 -10.90
C GLN A 44 -13.86 60.05 -12.07
N CYS A 45 -13.12 60.45 -13.12
CA CYS A 45 -13.68 61.23 -14.23
C CYS A 45 -13.69 60.53 -15.58
N ARG A 46 -13.21 59.27 -15.64
CA ARG A 46 -13.14 58.42 -16.84
C ARG A 46 -12.26 58.97 -17.98
N GLN A 47 -11.47 60.01 -17.74
CA GLN A 47 -10.48 60.49 -18.73
C GLN A 47 -9.44 59.40 -19.03
N ARG A 48 -9.15 59.18 -20.32
CA ARG A 48 -8.21 58.14 -20.77
C ARG A 48 -6.84 58.32 -20.13
N THR A 49 -6.36 57.28 -19.47
CA THR A 49 -5.10 57.27 -18.70
C THR A 49 -4.41 55.93 -18.87
N THR A 50 -3.09 55.96 -19.03
CA THR A 50 -2.23 54.78 -19.15
C THR A 50 -1.16 54.82 -18.07
N GLU A 51 -0.54 53.69 -17.78
CA GLU A 51 0.52 53.58 -16.77
C GLU A 51 1.68 54.55 -17.02
N SER A 52 2.03 54.78 -18.29
CA SER A 52 3.06 55.76 -18.68
C SER A 52 2.70 57.23 -18.40
N LYS A 53 1.45 57.51 -18.02
CA LYS A 53 0.92 58.87 -17.82
C LYS A 53 0.53 59.16 -16.37
N ILE A 54 0.79 58.25 -15.44
CA ILE A 54 0.60 58.48 -14.01
C ILE A 54 1.92 58.83 -13.36
N HIS A 55 1.89 59.74 -12.39
CA HIS A 55 3.11 60.20 -11.71
C HIS A 55 2.92 60.22 -10.21
N ARG A 56 4.00 59.91 -9.49
CA ARG A 56 4.02 59.93 -8.02
C ARG A 56 3.97 61.35 -7.49
N ILE A 57 3.14 61.58 -6.48
CA ILE A 57 3.13 62.82 -5.69
C ILE A 57 3.98 62.61 -4.45
N TYR A 58 4.82 63.60 -4.15
CA TYR A 58 5.48 63.74 -2.86
C TYR A 58 4.89 64.95 -2.15
N PHE A 59 4.25 64.73 -1.02
CA PHE A 59 3.72 65.81 -0.19
C PHE A 59 4.87 66.46 0.59
N ASN A 60 5.10 67.76 0.36
CA ASN A 60 6.06 68.53 1.15
C ASN A 60 5.34 69.07 2.40
N PHE A 61 5.33 68.30 3.48
CA PHE A 61 4.76 68.77 4.74
C PHE A 61 5.73 69.75 5.41
N SER A 62 5.27 70.97 5.68
CA SER A 62 5.98 71.85 6.61
C SER A 62 5.79 71.26 8.01
N ASN A 63 6.89 70.98 8.70
CA ASN A 63 6.94 70.22 9.97
C ASN A 63 6.27 70.91 11.20
N ASN A 64 5.31 71.81 11.00
CA ASN A 64 4.74 72.70 12.01
C ASN A 64 3.29 72.36 12.44
N GLU A 65 2.81 71.14 12.20
CA GLU A 65 1.66 70.62 12.94
C GLU A 65 2.15 69.58 13.93
N SER A 66 2.51 70.04 15.13
CA SER A 66 2.57 69.18 16.30
C SER A 66 1.18 68.59 16.50
N ILE A 67 0.97 67.35 16.07
CA ILE A 67 -0.14 66.52 16.50
C ILE A 67 0.05 66.37 18.02
N LEU A 68 -0.65 67.21 18.78
CA LEU A 68 -0.76 67.08 20.23
C LEU A 68 -1.70 65.89 20.49
N GLU A 69 -1.23 64.66 20.32
CA GLU A 69 -1.88 63.52 20.96
C GLU A 69 -1.77 63.75 22.46
N ASP A 70 -2.90 64.00 23.13
CA ASP A 70 -2.89 64.31 24.54
C ASP A 70 -2.44 63.08 25.36
N PRO A 71 -1.74 63.26 26.50
CA PRO A 71 -1.24 62.15 27.31
C PRO A 71 -2.32 61.15 27.78
N VAL A 72 -3.58 61.57 27.89
CA VAL A 72 -4.72 60.74 28.32
C VAL A 72 -5.14 59.78 27.21
N SER A 73 -5.15 60.24 25.95
CA SER A 73 -5.44 59.41 24.78
C SER A 73 -4.41 58.28 24.61
N LEU A 74 -3.13 58.59 24.84
CA LEU A 74 -2.04 57.61 24.85
C LEU A 74 -2.17 56.62 26.00
N GLN A 75 -2.50 57.11 27.21
CA GLN A 75 -2.70 56.26 28.37
C GLN A 75 -3.85 55.27 28.17
N THR A 76 -4.97 55.73 27.58
CA THR A 76 -6.12 54.86 27.29
C THR A 76 -5.76 53.75 26.30
N ARG A 77 -4.92 54.06 25.31
CA ARG A 77 -4.41 53.09 24.35
C ARG A 77 -3.47 52.08 25.00
N ILE A 78 -2.60 52.54 25.91
CA ILE A 78 -1.71 51.68 26.70
C ILE A 78 -2.55 50.71 27.54
N ASP A 79 -3.57 51.21 28.24
CA ASP A 79 -4.42 50.38 29.11
C ASP A 79 -5.20 49.33 28.31
N SER A 80 -5.73 49.71 27.14
CA SER A 80 -6.41 48.79 26.22
C SER A 80 -5.47 47.68 25.72
N LEU A 81 -4.26 48.04 25.29
CA LEU A 81 -3.27 47.08 24.82
C LEU A 81 -2.79 46.16 25.95
N ASN A 82 -2.60 46.69 27.15
CA ASN A 82 -2.25 45.89 28.33
C ASN A 82 -3.34 44.87 28.67
N PHE A 83 -4.62 45.26 28.56
CA PHE A 83 -5.72 44.33 28.75
C PHE A 83 -5.72 43.21 27.69
N GLN A 84 -5.53 43.57 26.42
CA GLN A 84 -5.42 42.58 25.34
C GLN A 84 -4.24 41.63 25.53
N LEU A 85 -3.07 42.16 25.94
CA LEU A 85 -1.91 41.35 26.28
C LEU A 85 -2.20 40.36 27.41
N LYS A 86 -2.92 40.79 28.45
CA LYS A 86 -3.31 39.92 29.56
C LYS A 86 -4.25 38.80 29.11
N LEU A 87 -5.22 39.10 28.24
CA LEU A 87 -6.10 38.08 27.65
C LEU A 87 -5.30 37.08 26.81
N LYS A 88 -4.42 37.56 25.93
CA LYS A 88 -3.58 36.69 25.10
C LYS A 88 -2.62 35.86 25.91
N GLN A 89 -2.08 36.40 27.01
CA GLN A 89 -1.22 35.63 27.91
C GLN A 89 -2.00 34.47 28.55
N LYS A 90 -3.25 34.71 28.97
CA LYS A 90 -4.12 33.65 29.49
C LYS A 90 -4.41 32.58 28.42
N ASP A 91 -4.77 33.00 27.20
CA ASP A 91 -5.01 32.06 26.09
C ASP A 91 -3.77 31.18 25.84
N VAL A 92 -2.57 31.77 25.89
CA VAL A 92 -1.31 31.03 25.74
C VAL A 92 -1.11 30.02 26.87
N ASP A 93 -1.39 30.38 28.10
CA ASP A 93 -1.26 29.48 29.25
C ASP A 93 -2.26 28.31 29.17
N ASP A 94 -3.51 28.59 28.78
CA ASP A 94 -4.56 27.60 28.60
C ASP A 94 -4.19 26.61 27.46
N LEU A 95 -3.79 27.14 26.29
CA LEU A 95 -3.34 26.33 25.15
C LEU A 95 -2.11 25.48 25.48
N LYS A 96 -1.17 26.02 26.27
CA LYS A 96 0.00 25.27 26.73
C LYS A 96 -0.40 24.09 27.61
N GLY A 97 -1.37 24.29 28.50
CA GLY A 97 -1.92 23.22 29.34
C GLY A 97 -2.62 22.12 28.53
N GLU A 98 -3.41 22.50 27.53
CA GLU A 98 -4.04 21.54 26.62
C GLU A 98 -3.01 20.76 25.80
N ASN A 99 -1.98 21.43 25.28
CA ASN A 99 -0.93 20.78 24.50
C ASN A 99 -0.15 19.76 25.34
N GLU A 100 0.10 20.04 26.63
CA GLU A 100 0.72 19.08 27.54
C GLU A 100 -0.18 17.86 27.78
N LYS A 101 -1.50 18.07 27.97
CA LYS A 101 -2.47 16.97 28.12
C LYS A 101 -2.53 16.09 26.87
N LEU A 102 -2.63 16.71 25.69
CA LEU A 102 -2.63 16.00 24.40
C LEU A 102 -1.32 15.25 24.18
N GLY A 103 -0.18 15.83 24.59
CA GLY A 103 1.12 15.17 24.55
C GLY A 103 1.15 13.89 25.39
N LYS A 104 0.64 13.96 26.64
CA LYS A 104 0.53 12.78 27.52
C LYS A 104 -0.38 11.70 26.92
N GLN A 105 -1.57 12.07 26.42
CA GLN A 105 -2.48 11.13 25.75
C GLN A 105 -1.85 10.48 24.52
N THR A 106 -1.20 11.26 23.66
CA THR A 106 -0.52 10.77 22.46
C THR A 106 0.59 9.78 22.83
N SER A 107 1.36 10.07 23.87
CA SER A 107 2.41 9.16 24.35
C SER A 107 1.83 7.83 24.86
N GLY A 108 0.71 7.87 25.59
CA GLY A 108 0.03 6.68 26.11
C GLY A 108 -0.55 5.82 24.99
N LEU A 109 -1.25 6.44 24.04
CA LEU A 109 -1.79 5.74 22.86
C LEU A 109 -0.67 5.09 22.03
N ARG A 110 0.46 5.79 21.82
CA ARG A 110 1.63 5.21 21.14
C ARG A 110 2.18 3.97 21.85
N HIS A 111 2.17 3.95 23.18
CA HIS A 111 2.62 2.77 23.93
C HIS A 111 1.68 1.58 23.75
N GLU A 112 0.36 1.81 23.81
CA GLU A 112 -0.63 0.75 23.59
C GLU A 112 -0.60 0.21 22.15
N VAL A 113 -0.43 1.09 21.15
CA VAL A 113 -0.24 0.67 19.75
C VAL A 113 0.98 -0.26 19.64
N ARG A 114 2.13 0.15 20.18
CA ARG A 114 3.36 -0.67 20.17
C ARG A 114 3.15 -2.04 20.83
N LYS A 115 2.41 -2.07 21.95
CA LYS A 115 2.10 -3.30 22.67
C LYS A 115 1.25 -4.25 21.83
N ILE A 116 0.26 -3.72 21.09
CA ILE A 116 -0.58 -4.51 20.19
C ILE A 116 0.23 -4.99 18.98
N GLU A 117 1.04 -4.13 18.36
CA GLU A 117 1.93 -4.49 17.25
C GLU A 117 2.86 -5.65 17.63
N ASN A 118 3.50 -5.59 18.80
CA ASN A 118 4.35 -6.67 19.29
C ASN A 118 3.58 -8.00 19.46
N LYS A 119 2.31 -7.95 19.89
CA LYS A 119 1.44 -9.14 19.98
C LYS A 119 1.05 -9.68 18.61
N ILE A 120 0.89 -8.81 17.61
CA ILE A 120 0.59 -9.22 16.24
C ILE A 120 1.81 -9.95 15.67
N VAL A 121 2.99 -9.35 15.77
CA VAL A 121 4.25 -9.97 15.29
C VAL A 121 4.50 -11.34 15.93
N SER A 122 4.23 -11.49 17.23
CA SER A 122 4.39 -12.79 17.90
C SER A 122 3.38 -13.82 17.39
N LYS A 123 2.12 -13.43 17.17
CA LYS A 123 1.10 -14.31 16.59
C LYS A 123 1.42 -14.69 15.15
N ASP A 124 1.89 -13.75 14.33
CA ASP A 124 2.26 -14.01 12.93
C ASP A 124 3.41 -15.02 12.84
N SER A 125 4.38 -14.94 13.75
CA SER A 125 5.47 -15.91 13.85
C SER A 125 4.94 -17.33 14.14
N VAL A 126 3.95 -17.45 15.02
CA VAL A 126 3.29 -18.73 15.31
C VAL A 126 2.49 -19.23 14.10
N ILE A 127 1.74 -18.35 13.45
CA ILE A 127 0.97 -18.68 12.23
C ILE A 127 1.92 -19.18 11.13
N PHE A 128 3.07 -18.53 10.94
CA PHE A 128 4.07 -18.94 9.98
C PHE A 128 4.59 -20.37 10.29
N ALA A 129 4.97 -20.64 11.53
CA ALA A 129 5.43 -21.96 11.94
C ALA A 129 4.37 -23.05 11.75
N LEU A 130 3.12 -22.77 12.14
CA LEU A 130 2.00 -23.71 11.94
C LEU A 130 1.71 -23.96 10.46
N ASN A 131 1.79 -22.94 9.62
CA ASN A 131 1.62 -23.09 8.17
C ASN A 131 2.72 -23.96 7.55
N ASP A 132 3.96 -23.84 8.03
CA ASP A 132 5.06 -24.68 7.58
C ASP A 132 4.85 -26.14 7.98
N GLN A 133 4.43 -26.38 9.23
CA GLN A 133 4.02 -27.71 9.69
C GLN A 133 2.87 -28.29 8.86
N ILE A 134 1.85 -27.50 8.54
CA ILE A 134 0.73 -27.93 7.69
C ILE A 134 1.23 -28.33 6.30
N LYS A 135 2.19 -27.61 5.71
CA LYS A 135 2.78 -27.98 4.43
C LYS A 135 3.53 -29.30 4.53
N PHE A 136 4.33 -29.48 5.58
CA PHE A 136 5.05 -30.72 5.85
C PHE A 136 4.09 -31.92 5.95
N PHE A 137 3.06 -31.84 6.79
CA PHE A 137 2.09 -32.92 6.96
C PHE A 137 1.26 -33.18 5.70
N LYS A 138 0.98 -32.15 4.88
CA LYS A 138 0.33 -32.34 3.57
C LYS A 138 1.20 -33.14 2.61
N GLN A 139 2.50 -32.87 2.59
CA GLN A 139 3.45 -33.63 1.78
C GLN A 139 3.52 -35.09 2.25
N GLU A 140 3.66 -35.32 3.56
CA GLU A 140 3.66 -36.67 4.14
C GLU A 140 2.38 -37.45 3.79
N CYS A 141 1.22 -36.80 3.88
CA CYS A 141 -0.06 -37.41 3.50
C CYS A 141 -0.09 -37.81 2.01
N SER A 142 0.53 -37.01 1.14
CA SER A 142 0.65 -37.32 -0.29
C SER A 142 1.55 -38.53 -0.52
N ASP A 143 2.72 -38.54 0.11
CA ASP A 143 3.69 -39.62 0.00
C ASP A 143 3.10 -40.94 0.53
N MET A 144 2.37 -40.90 1.66
CA MET A 144 1.69 -42.06 2.22
C MET A 144 0.63 -42.65 1.27
N LYS A 145 -0.07 -41.81 0.49
CA LYS A 145 -0.99 -42.30 -0.55
C LYS A 145 -0.23 -43.03 -1.66
N ASN A 146 0.86 -42.45 -2.15
CA ASN A 146 1.69 -43.05 -3.18
C ASN A 146 2.24 -44.41 -2.72
N TYR A 147 2.82 -44.49 -1.51
CA TYR A 147 3.30 -45.75 -0.95
C TYR A 147 2.21 -46.80 -0.77
N LYS A 148 0.98 -46.37 -0.46
CA LYS A 148 -0.16 -47.27 -0.33
C LYS A 148 -0.58 -47.85 -1.69
N GLU A 149 -0.61 -47.02 -2.73
CA GLU A 149 -0.90 -47.43 -4.10
C GLU A 149 0.17 -48.40 -4.62
N GLU A 150 1.45 -48.08 -4.41
CA GLU A 150 2.57 -48.94 -4.76
C GLU A 150 2.52 -50.28 -3.99
N ASN A 151 2.19 -50.26 -2.70
CA ASN A 151 1.98 -51.49 -1.93
C ASN A 151 0.85 -52.36 -2.49
N ILE A 152 -0.26 -51.76 -2.93
CA ILE A 152 -1.36 -52.50 -3.55
C ILE A 152 -0.87 -53.14 -4.85
N GLN A 153 -0.08 -52.42 -5.64
CA GLN A 153 0.47 -52.91 -6.89
C GLN A 153 1.46 -54.08 -6.67
N LEU A 154 2.42 -53.91 -5.76
CA LEU A 154 3.38 -54.94 -5.38
C LEU A 154 2.68 -56.19 -4.82
N LYS A 155 1.62 -56.03 -4.02
CA LYS A 155 0.81 -57.17 -3.54
C LYS A 155 0.14 -57.93 -4.67
N LYS A 156 -0.40 -57.24 -5.68
CA LYS A 156 -0.96 -57.90 -6.88
C LYS A 156 0.11 -58.65 -7.65
N GLU A 157 1.29 -58.06 -7.83
CA GLU A 157 2.42 -58.72 -8.49
C GLU A 157 2.89 -59.97 -7.73
N LEU A 158 2.95 -59.88 -6.40
CA LEU A 158 3.32 -60.99 -5.54
C LEU A 158 2.30 -62.13 -5.60
N GLU A 159 1.00 -61.82 -5.61
CA GLU A 159 -0.05 -62.83 -5.84
C GLU A 159 0.04 -63.47 -7.22
N ASN A 160 0.33 -62.70 -8.26
CA ASN A 160 0.56 -63.25 -9.60
C ASN A 160 1.77 -64.21 -9.60
N LEU A 161 2.88 -63.84 -8.96
CA LEU A 161 4.06 -64.70 -8.84
C LEU A 161 3.79 -65.98 -8.03
N LYS A 162 3.01 -65.88 -6.93
CA LYS A 162 2.57 -67.06 -6.17
C LYS A 162 1.73 -68.00 -7.03
N CYS A 163 0.79 -67.48 -7.82
CA CYS A 163 -0.03 -68.28 -8.72
C CYS A 163 0.81 -69.00 -9.78
N ILE A 164 1.81 -68.32 -10.37
CA ILE A 164 2.75 -68.95 -11.30
C ILE A 164 3.54 -70.05 -10.59
N ARG A 165 4.03 -69.80 -9.38
CA ARG A 165 4.80 -70.78 -8.61
C ARG A 165 3.97 -72.03 -8.29
N SER A 166 2.72 -71.89 -7.86
CA SER A 166 1.88 -73.06 -7.56
C SER A 166 1.64 -73.94 -8.79
N LEU A 167 1.42 -73.31 -9.96
CA LEU A 167 1.24 -74.02 -11.23
C LEU A 167 2.50 -74.77 -11.69
N VAL A 168 3.69 -74.26 -11.37
CA VAL A 168 4.97 -74.89 -11.72
C VAL A 168 5.34 -76.00 -10.73
N ASP A 169 4.99 -75.85 -9.44
CA ASP A 169 5.24 -76.86 -8.39
C ASP A 169 4.20 -78.00 -8.39
N GLU A 170 3.01 -77.84 -8.99
CA GLU A 170 1.99 -78.89 -9.05
C GLU A 170 2.32 -79.99 -10.09
N SER A 171 2.19 -81.25 -9.68
CA SER A 171 2.44 -82.41 -10.52
C SER A 171 1.54 -82.42 -11.77
N VAL A 172 2.12 -82.76 -12.93
CA VAL A 172 1.45 -82.82 -14.26
C VAL A 172 0.08 -83.51 -14.24
N SER A 173 -0.11 -84.54 -13.40
CA SER A 173 -1.35 -85.29 -13.25
C SER A 173 -2.53 -84.52 -12.61
N LYS A 174 -2.27 -83.39 -11.94
CA LYS A 174 -3.29 -82.53 -11.31
C LYS A 174 -3.67 -81.33 -12.19
N LEU A 175 -2.78 -80.96 -13.11
CA LEU A 175 -3.03 -79.94 -14.12
C LEU A 175 -4.20 -80.34 -15.03
N ASP A 176 -4.26 -81.61 -15.41
CA ASP A 176 -5.33 -82.15 -16.26
C ASP A 176 -6.72 -82.04 -15.59
N SER A 177 -6.82 -82.27 -14.27
CA SER A 177 -8.06 -82.08 -13.52
C SER A 177 -8.48 -80.61 -13.40
N ILE A 178 -7.53 -79.68 -13.23
CA ILE A 178 -7.80 -78.23 -13.08
C ILE A 178 -8.24 -77.60 -14.42
N ILE A 179 -7.67 -78.05 -15.54
CA ILE A 179 -8.08 -77.64 -16.89
C ILE A 179 -9.50 -78.12 -17.19
N MET A 180 -9.89 -79.29 -16.67
CA MET A 180 -11.25 -79.81 -16.83
C MET A 180 -12.32 -79.08 -16.01
N GLU A 181 -11.97 -78.48 -14.86
CA GLU A 181 -12.91 -77.76 -13.99
C GLU A 181 -13.01 -76.25 -14.26
N THR A 182 -12.08 -75.67 -15.03
CA THR A 182 -12.04 -74.22 -15.25
C THR A 182 -12.89 -73.80 -16.47
N SER A 183 -14.10 -73.32 -16.22
CA SER A 183 -14.99 -72.69 -17.23
C SER A 183 -14.66 -71.22 -17.53
N ASP A 184 -13.68 -70.65 -16.83
CA ASP A 184 -13.29 -69.24 -16.92
C ASP A 184 -12.23 -69.02 -18.02
N THR A 185 -12.70 -68.60 -19.19
CA THR A 185 -11.90 -68.32 -20.39
C THR A 185 -10.84 -67.23 -20.17
N PHE A 186 -11.03 -66.33 -19.22
CA PHE A 186 -10.03 -65.30 -18.91
C PHE A 186 -8.81 -65.89 -18.24
N LYS A 187 -8.97 -66.78 -17.25
CA LYS A 187 -7.85 -67.47 -16.59
C LYS A 187 -7.04 -68.28 -17.59
N LEU A 188 -7.72 -69.03 -18.47
CA LEU A 188 -7.08 -69.80 -19.54
C LEU A 188 -6.24 -68.91 -20.46
N LYS A 189 -6.79 -67.75 -20.87
CA LYS A 189 -6.09 -66.79 -21.73
C LYS A 189 -4.83 -66.23 -21.05
N THR A 190 -4.89 -65.96 -19.74
CA THR A 190 -3.73 -65.50 -18.96
C THR A 190 -2.67 -66.59 -18.87
N TYR A 191 -3.05 -67.85 -18.62
CA TYR A 191 -2.11 -68.98 -18.58
C TYR A 191 -1.39 -69.18 -19.92
N ILE A 192 -2.11 -69.15 -21.03
CA ILE A 192 -1.54 -69.28 -22.39
C ILE A 192 -0.58 -68.11 -22.68
N ALA A 193 -0.94 -66.89 -22.30
CA ALA A 193 -0.08 -65.73 -22.49
C ALA A 193 1.23 -65.83 -21.70
N VAL A 194 1.17 -66.32 -20.46
CA VAL A 194 2.35 -66.54 -19.60
C VAL A 194 3.24 -67.65 -20.16
N LEU A 195 2.66 -68.79 -20.55
CA LEU A 195 3.39 -69.89 -21.19
C LEU A 195 4.11 -69.46 -22.46
N LYS A 196 3.43 -68.68 -23.33
CA LYS A 196 4.03 -68.14 -24.56
C LYS A 196 5.25 -67.25 -24.25
N ARG A 197 5.17 -66.41 -23.22
CA ARG A 197 6.26 -65.51 -22.83
C ARG A 197 7.46 -66.28 -22.25
N TYR A 198 7.22 -67.32 -21.46
CA TYR A 198 8.27 -68.20 -20.94
C TYR A 198 8.97 -68.99 -22.05
N LEU A 199 8.21 -69.56 -22.99
CA LEU A 199 8.78 -70.27 -24.12
C LEU A 199 9.65 -69.37 -24.99
N LEU A 200 9.22 -68.14 -25.26
CA LEU A 200 10.03 -67.15 -25.98
C LEU A 200 11.34 -66.80 -25.24
N PHE A 201 11.28 -66.70 -23.91
CA PHE A 201 12.45 -66.43 -23.09
C PHE A 201 13.44 -67.61 -23.06
N LEU A 202 12.94 -68.84 -22.92
CA LEU A 202 13.74 -70.06 -23.02
C LEU A 202 14.39 -70.21 -24.40
N ILE A 203 13.63 -69.96 -25.47
CA ILE A 203 14.15 -69.94 -26.84
C ILE A 203 15.26 -68.90 -26.97
N TYR A 204 15.07 -67.69 -26.45
CA TYR A 204 16.10 -66.66 -26.46
C TYR A 204 17.38 -67.09 -25.71
N ILE A 205 17.25 -67.66 -24.51
CA ILE A 205 18.39 -68.18 -23.74
C ILE A 205 19.10 -69.30 -24.51
N ILE A 206 18.34 -70.25 -25.05
CA ILE A 206 18.89 -71.38 -25.81
C ILE A 206 19.63 -70.87 -27.04
N LEU A 207 19.05 -69.94 -27.81
CA LEU A 207 19.70 -69.30 -28.96
C LEU A 207 20.98 -68.57 -28.55
N ASN A 208 20.98 -67.84 -27.43
CA ASN A 208 22.15 -67.12 -26.94
C ASN A 208 23.28 -68.08 -26.50
N ILE A 209 22.92 -69.19 -25.86
CA ILE A 209 23.86 -70.25 -25.48
C ILE A 209 24.41 -70.94 -26.73
N TYR A 210 23.56 -71.28 -27.69
CA TYR A 210 23.97 -71.91 -28.96
C TYR A 210 24.93 -71.01 -29.73
N CYS A 211 24.63 -69.71 -29.82
CA CYS A 211 25.48 -68.72 -30.47
C CYS A 211 26.83 -68.53 -29.77
N LYS A 212 26.90 -68.70 -28.45
CA LYS A 212 28.17 -68.64 -27.68
C LYS A 212 29.03 -69.90 -27.76
N ILE A 213 28.43 -71.05 -28.10
CA ILE A 213 29.13 -72.35 -28.12
C ILE A 213 29.57 -72.71 -29.54
N PHE A 214 28.84 -72.29 -30.58
CA PHE A 214 29.04 -72.74 -31.97
C PHE A 214 29.46 -71.64 -32.96
N LEU A 215 29.60 -70.37 -32.53
CA LEU A 215 30.19 -69.26 -33.27
C LEU A 215 31.38 -68.69 -32.48
#